data_AF-A0A9P7VU65-F1
#
_entry.id   AF-A0A9P7VU65-F1
#
_cell.length_a   1.000
_cell.length_b   1.000
_cell.length_c   1.000
_cell.angle_alpha   90.00
_cell.angle_beta   90.00
_cell.angle_gamma   90.00
#
_symmetry.space_group_name_H-M   'P 1'
#
loop_
_entity.id
_entity.type
_entity.pdbx_description
1 polymer ?
#
loop_
_entity_poly.entity_id
_entity_poly.type
_entity_poly.pdbx_seq_one_letter_code
_entity_poly.pdbx_strand_id
1 'polypeptide(L)'
;MPRRAKHKPAASSGRAPPVRRRDDQFHHAIPRFILRNFQVGPRKTERQKEWRRTHVDPDHVLYYDLASGSLDVRSIGSIYGLKNLYKDASNPSNANELEEKLSFLEQDASVVINDLHSNLASGNATLKRRDVERLRKFMFVMHYRNQGGSYFDADHPRGGPTIRQWLERYKANHQCRTHTDVWLSVLRYYLDTPHSQILDDAKAIYDEHGMGRVQLEMLTNIDPNMEHYPALAYHLQADMSFLCIWEAHETSEFILSNDVFGLWEGLAASGDHIHRVFVVSPRIAVVLRSNMLPMFETLGPVNSDLLKIPQERPVSKLVNGGAGFRFPEGTDLSSINLNLLRSPDDLFTFTITKLTLAQTDTFNAVVLKNVHPDGAITFLGKERMLRTIRAFSYDQTNKYDRQKFISLMRHLS
;
A
#
# COMPACT_ATOMS: atom_id res chain seq x y z
N MET A 1 -7.96 73.33 -5.07
CA MET A 1 -9.17 72.84 -5.79
C MET A 1 -8.75 71.69 -6.71
N PRO A 2 -8.94 70.43 -6.31
CA PRO A 2 -8.45 69.26 -7.05
C PRO A 2 -9.41 68.90 -8.20
N ARG A 3 -8.83 68.53 -9.36
CA ARG A 3 -9.56 68.10 -10.56
C ARG A 3 -10.13 66.69 -10.37
N ARG A 4 -11.45 66.61 -10.55
CA ARG A 4 -12.32 65.42 -10.52
C ARG A 4 -11.80 64.30 -11.43
N ALA A 5 -11.56 63.12 -10.85
CA ALA A 5 -11.25 61.90 -11.56
C ALA A 5 -12.45 61.40 -12.38
N LYS A 6 -12.21 61.03 -13.65
CA LYS A 6 -13.20 60.35 -14.49
C LYS A 6 -13.21 58.85 -14.17
N HIS A 7 -14.35 58.38 -13.64
CA HIS A 7 -14.65 56.95 -13.52
C HIS A 7 -14.63 56.28 -14.90
N LYS A 8 -13.85 55.19 -15.03
CA LYS A 8 -14.02 54.18 -16.08
C LYS A 8 -14.98 53.10 -15.56
N PRO A 9 -15.96 52.63 -16.34
CA PRO A 9 -16.88 51.59 -15.91
C PRO A 9 -16.16 50.23 -15.85
N ALA A 10 -16.49 49.46 -14.81
CA ALA A 10 -16.02 48.09 -14.61
C ALA A 10 -16.61 47.19 -15.69
N ALA A 11 -15.74 46.53 -16.46
CA ALA A 11 -16.14 45.46 -17.37
C ALA A 11 -16.50 44.23 -16.52
N SER A 12 -17.78 43.87 -16.53
CA SER A 12 -18.28 42.62 -15.99
C SER A 12 -17.75 41.46 -16.82
N SER A 13 -16.60 40.90 -16.43
CA SER A 13 -16.11 39.63 -16.97
C SER A 13 -16.85 38.47 -16.32
N GLY A 14 -18.14 38.34 -16.65
CA GLY A 14 -18.90 37.10 -16.46
C GLY A 14 -18.41 36.05 -17.45
N ARG A 15 -17.20 35.53 -17.22
CA ARG A 15 -16.73 34.30 -17.87
C ARG A 15 -16.55 33.29 -16.75
N ALA A 16 -17.47 32.33 -16.66
CA ALA A 16 -17.26 31.12 -15.89
C ALA A 16 -15.88 30.55 -16.26
N PRO A 17 -15.08 30.10 -15.28
CA PRO A 17 -13.77 29.53 -15.56
C PRO A 17 -13.94 28.39 -16.59
N PRO A 18 -13.01 28.26 -17.54
CA PRO A 18 -13.12 27.22 -18.55
C PRO A 18 -13.15 25.87 -17.85
N VAL A 19 -14.21 25.10 -18.11
CA VAL A 19 -14.28 23.68 -17.73
C VAL A 19 -13.03 23.03 -18.31
N ARG A 20 -12.07 22.69 -17.46
CA ARG A 20 -10.86 21.98 -17.88
C ARG A 20 -11.30 20.75 -18.66
N ARG A 21 -10.81 20.59 -19.89
CA ARG A 21 -11.06 19.40 -20.69
C ARG A 21 -10.68 18.19 -19.83
N ARG A 22 -11.64 17.27 -19.68
CA ARG A 22 -11.58 16.06 -18.87
C ARG A 22 -10.71 15.03 -19.58
N ASP A 23 -9.41 15.29 -19.65
CA ASP A 23 -8.45 14.40 -20.32
C ASP A 23 -8.38 13.05 -19.58
N ASP A 24 -8.19 11.98 -20.36
CA ASP A 24 -7.99 10.65 -19.81
C ASP A 24 -6.70 10.62 -18.99
N GLN A 25 -6.78 10.11 -17.76
CA GLN A 25 -5.64 10.05 -16.84
C GLN A 25 -5.09 8.62 -16.75
N PHE A 26 -3.76 8.49 -16.79
CA PHE A 26 -3.07 7.22 -16.56
C PHE A 26 -2.73 7.11 -15.08
N HIS A 27 -3.31 6.11 -14.41
CA HIS A 27 -3.23 5.93 -12.97
C HIS A 27 -2.26 4.81 -12.66
N HIS A 28 -1.26 5.08 -11.84
CA HIS A 28 -0.28 4.07 -11.47
C HIS A 28 -0.82 3.19 -10.34
N ALA A 29 -0.83 1.87 -10.54
CA ALA A 29 -1.03 0.86 -9.50
C ALA A 29 0.10 0.90 -8.47
N ILE A 30 1.35 1.12 -8.92
CA ILE A 30 2.50 1.37 -8.05
C ILE A 30 2.86 2.86 -8.09
N PRO A 31 2.81 3.61 -6.97
CA PRO A 31 3.07 5.05 -6.96
C PRO A 31 4.38 5.45 -7.65
N ARG A 32 4.35 6.52 -8.44
CA ARG A 32 5.52 6.98 -9.22
C ARG A 32 6.73 7.28 -8.34
N PHE A 33 6.52 7.76 -7.11
CA PHE A 33 7.63 8.04 -6.20
C PHE A 33 8.38 6.78 -5.77
N ILE A 34 7.70 5.63 -5.69
CA ILE A 34 8.34 4.32 -5.46
C ILE A 34 9.10 3.88 -6.71
N LEU A 35 8.48 3.97 -7.89
CA LEU A 35 9.14 3.60 -9.16
C LEU A 35 10.41 4.42 -9.40
N ARG A 36 10.45 5.69 -8.98
CA ARG A 36 11.64 6.54 -9.07
C ARG A 36 12.82 6.04 -8.21
N ASN A 37 12.58 5.24 -7.18
CA ASN A 37 13.65 4.59 -6.43
C ASN A 37 14.36 3.49 -7.23
N PHE A 38 13.75 3.01 -8.32
CA PHE A 38 14.30 2.02 -9.26
C PHE A 38 14.82 2.63 -10.56
N GLN A 39 14.88 3.97 -10.64
CA GLN A 39 15.20 4.64 -11.89
C GLN A 39 16.63 4.31 -12.36
N VAL A 40 16.77 4.15 -13.67
CA VAL A 40 18.06 4.10 -14.36
C VAL A 40 18.28 5.42 -15.09
N GLY A 41 19.48 6.00 -14.96
CA GLY A 41 19.83 7.25 -15.63
C GLY A 41 20.28 8.38 -14.68
N PRO A 42 20.28 9.64 -15.17
CA PRO A 42 20.94 10.76 -14.51
C PRO A 42 20.30 11.15 -13.17
N ARG A 43 21.09 11.76 -12.29
CA ARG A 43 20.64 12.12 -10.93
C ARG A 43 19.54 13.20 -10.97
N LYS A 44 18.79 13.36 -9.87
CA LYS A 44 17.65 14.30 -9.73
C LYS A 44 17.92 15.72 -10.27
N THR A 45 19.12 16.25 -10.08
CA THR A 45 19.54 17.60 -10.54
C THR A 45 19.74 17.69 -12.05
N GLU A 46 20.24 16.63 -12.68
CA GLU A 46 20.42 16.52 -14.13
C GLU A 46 19.08 16.31 -14.82
N ARG A 47 18.18 15.52 -14.21
CA ARG A 47 16.80 15.36 -14.67
C ARG A 47 16.05 16.69 -14.81
N GLN A 48 16.12 17.57 -13.81
CA GLN A 48 15.44 18.87 -13.89
C GLN A 48 15.98 19.71 -15.06
N LYS A 49 17.28 19.62 -15.35
CA LYS A 49 17.89 20.31 -16.49
C LYS A 49 17.41 19.68 -17.81
N GLU A 50 17.34 18.36 -17.89
CA GLU A 50 16.91 17.64 -19.09
C GLU A 50 15.42 17.82 -19.39
N TRP A 51 14.55 17.77 -18.38
CA TRP A 51 13.14 18.09 -18.56
C TRP A 51 12.95 19.53 -19.03
N ARG A 52 13.66 20.51 -18.44
CA ARG A 52 13.62 21.91 -18.90
C ARG A 52 14.08 22.05 -20.35
N ARG A 53 15.01 21.20 -20.80
CA ARG A 53 15.56 21.21 -22.16
C ARG A 53 14.63 20.55 -23.17
N THR A 54 14.09 19.38 -22.85
CA THR A 54 13.43 18.49 -23.81
C THR A 54 11.92 18.42 -23.65
N HIS A 55 11.38 18.86 -22.50
CA HIS A 55 10.00 18.65 -22.06
C HIS A 55 9.58 17.18 -21.99
N VAL A 56 10.53 16.25 -22.06
CA VAL A 56 10.34 14.81 -21.86
C VAL A 56 10.79 14.47 -20.45
N ASP A 57 10.00 13.66 -19.73
CA ASP A 57 10.38 13.18 -18.40
C ASP A 57 11.43 12.07 -18.55
N PRO A 58 12.69 12.26 -18.07
CA PRO A 58 13.75 11.26 -18.25
C PRO A 58 13.62 10.08 -17.27
N ASP A 59 12.47 9.91 -16.62
CA ASP A 59 12.18 8.84 -15.68
C ASP A 59 12.03 7.48 -16.40
N HIS A 60 13.09 6.67 -16.35
CA HIS A 60 13.10 5.32 -16.90
C HIS A 60 13.50 4.28 -15.86
N VAL A 61 13.03 3.04 -16.03
CA VAL A 61 13.41 1.88 -15.20
C VAL A 61 13.76 0.69 -16.09
N LEU A 62 14.56 -0.24 -15.56
CA LEU A 62 14.68 -1.57 -16.15
C LEU A 62 13.37 -2.33 -15.90
N TYR A 63 12.79 -2.85 -16.96
CA TYR A 63 11.49 -3.50 -16.94
C TYR A 63 11.55 -4.78 -17.74
N TYR A 64 11.31 -5.90 -17.08
CA TYR A 64 11.16 -7.20 -17.73
C TYR A 64 9.68 -7.59 -17.75
N ASP A 65 9.15 -7.75 -18.95
CA ASP A 65 7.77 -8.19 -19.18
C ASP A 65 7.75 -9.72 -19.37
N LEU A 66 7.02 -10.44 -18.51
CA LEU A 66 6.98 -11.90 -18.58
C LEU A 66 6.20 -12.39 -19.81
N ALA A 67 5.16 -11.67 -20.22
CA ALA A 67 4.31 -12.10 -21.32
C ALA A 67 5.06 -12.08 -22.66
N SER A 68 5.80 -11.01 -22.91
CA SER A 68 6.60 -10.84 -24.13
C SER A 68 8.01 -11.41 -24.01
N GLY A 69 8.50 -11.64 -22.79
CA GLY A 69 9.88 -12.07 -22.52
C GLY A 69 10.93 -11.00 -22.86
N SER A 70 10.54 -9.72 -22.93
CA SER A 70 11.42 -8.61 -23.28
C SER A 70 12.00 -7.92 -22.04
N LEU A 71 13.29 -7.56 -22.10
CA LEU A 71 13.94 -6.70 -21.12
C LEU A 71 14.21 -5.33 -21.76
N ASP A 72 13.46 -4.32 -21.32
CA ASP A 72 13.50 -2.98 -21.89
C ASP A 72 13.82 -1.92 -20.83
N VAL A 73 14.21 -0.73 -21.30
CA VAL A 73 14.20 0.49 -20.49
C VAL A 73 12.91 1.24 -20.79
N ARG A 74 11.97 1.27 -19.84
CA ARG A 74 10.63 1.85 -20.05
C ARG A 74 10.42 3.11 -19.22
N SER A 75 9.63 4.04 -19.75
CA SER A 75 9.25 5.25 -19.02
C SER A 75 8.32 4.91 -17.85
N ILE A 76 8.61 5.46 -16.66
CA ILE A 76 7.77 5.31 -15.47
C ILE A 76 6.31 5.71 -15.75
N GLY A 77 6.10 6.73 -16.60
CA GLY A 77 4.77 7.22 -16.94
C GLY A 77 3.89 6.24 -17.72
N SER A 78 4.44 5.13 -18.20
CA SER A 78 3.77 4.19 -19.11
C SER A 78 3.59 2.78 -18.55
N ILE A 79 4.12 2.50 -17.35
CA ILE A 79 4.14 1.16 -16.74
C ILE A 79 3.34 1.13 -15.45
N TYR A 80 2.95 -0.08 -15.02
CA TYR A 80 2.20 -0.34 -13.80
C TYR A 80 1.01 0.61 -13.62
N GLY A 81 0.19 0.79 -14.66
CA GLY A 81 -0.95 1.69 -14.56
C GLY A 81 -2.07 1.41 -15.54
N LEU A 82 -3.23 1.99 -15.24
CA LEU A 82 -4.49 1.83 -15.97
C LEU A 82 -5.09 3.21 -16.27
N LYS A 83 -5.66 3.37 -17.47
CA LYS A 83 -6.34 4.62 -17.83
C LYS A 83 -7.70 4.70 -17.15
N ASN A 84 -8.02 5.88 -16.60
CA ASN A 84 -9.32 6.23 -16.04
C ASN A 84 -9.84 5.31 -14.91
N LEU A 85 -8.93 4.73 -14.12
CA LEU A 85 -9.28 3.76 -13.09
C LEU A 85 -10.23 4.32 -12.03
N TYR A 86 -10.07 5.59 -11.63
CA TYR A 86 -10.91 6.23 -10.60
C TYR A 86 -11.87 7.27 -11.16
N LYS A 87 -12.06 7.31 -12.48
CA LYS A 87 -12.87 8.35 -13.13
C LYS A 87 -14.34 8.13 -12.79
N ASP A 88 -14.88 8.97 -11.92
CA ASP A 88 -16.28 8.92 -11.54
C ASP A 88 -17.11 9.84 -12.43
N ALA A 89 -17.71 9.25 -13.47
CA ALA A 89 -18.61 9.97 -14.36
C ALA A 89 -19.89 10.46 -13.67
N SER A 90 -20.25 9.87 -12.52
CA SER A 90 -21.43 10.25 -11.73
C SER A 90 -21.21 11.48 -10.85
N ASN A 91 -19.95 11.91 -10.65
CA ASN A 91 -19.59 13.15 -9.97
C ASN A 91 -19.28 14.28 -11.00
N PRO A 92 -20.28 15.08 -11.42
CA PRO A 92 -20.09 16.06 -12.49
C PRO A 92 -19.21 17.25 -12.07
N SER A 93 -19.06 17.52 -10.77
CA SER A 93 -18.25 18.63 -10.26
C SER A 93 -16.76 18.31 -10.26
N ASN A 94 -16.38 17.07 -9.91
CA ASN A 94 -15.00 16.60 -10.01
C ASN A 94 -14.93 15.09 -10.28
N ALA A 95 -14.85 14.70 -11.56
CA ALA A 95 -14.74 13.30 -11.97
C ALA A 95 -13.41 12.64 -11.56
N ASN A 96 -12.40 13.43 -11.16
CA ASN A 96 -11.07 12.95 -10.75
C ASN A 96 -10.80 13.22 -9.26
N GLU A 97 -11.85 13.47 -8.46
CA GLU A 97 -11.76 13.78 -7.02
C GLU A 97 -10.91 12.76 -6.24
N LEU A 98 -11.11 11.48 -6.52
CA LEU A 98 -10.38 10.39 -5.88
C LEU A 98 -8.89 10.43 -6.20
N GLU A 99 -8.51 10.82 -7.41
CA GLU A 99 -7.10 10.95 -7.80
C GLU A 99 -6.42 12.09 -7.03
N GLU A 100 -7.10 13.22 -6.86
CA GLU A 100 -6.58 14.34 -6.06
C GLU A 100 -6.33 13.89 -4.61
N LYS A 101 -7.28 13.19 -3.99
CA LYS A 101 -7.12 12.64 -2.63
C LYS A 101 -5.99 11.62 -2.53
N LEU A 102 -5.87 10.73 -3.50
CA LEU A 102 -4.77 9.75 -3.58
C LEU A 102 -3.42 10.47 -3.66
N SER A 103 -3.31 11.54 -4.45
CA SER A 103 -2.06 12.30 -4.59
C SER A 103 -1.57 12.89 -3.26
N PHE A 104 -2.49 13.35 -2.38
CA PHE A 104 -2.13 13.81 -1.04
C PHE A 104 -1.63 12.67 -0.15
N LEU A 105 -2.29 11.51 -0.19
CA LEU A 105 -1.87 10.33 0.56
C LEU A 105 -0.49 9.82 0.09
N GLU A 106 -0.25 9.80 -1.21
CA GLU A 106 1.05 9.45 -1.79
C GLU A 106 2.14 10.47 -1.41
N GLN A 107 1.82 11.76 -1.41
CA GLN A 107 2.74 12.81 -0.98
C GLN A 107 3.14 12.62 0.49
N ASP A 108 2.18 12.44 1.39
CA ASP A 108 2.42 12.21 2.82
C ASP A 108 3.27 10.95 3.04
N ALA A 109 2.94 9.84 2.38
CA ALA A 109 3.71 8.60 2.47
C ALA A 109 5.14 8.74 1.94
N SER A 110 5.34 9.53 0.87
CA SER A 110 6.66 9.75 0.29
C SER A 110 7.60 10.45 1.28
N VAL A 111 7.09 11.36 2.12
CA VAL A 111 7.88 12.03 3.16
C VAL A 111 8.36 11.02 4.19
N VAL A 112 7.46 10.16 4.68
CA VAL A 112 7.80 9.12 5.66
C VAL A 112 8.82 8.12 5.09
N ILE A 113 8.65 7.66 3.84
CA ILE A 113 9.58 6.72 3.21
C ILE A 113 10.96 7.35 2.96
N ASN A 114 11.02 8.64 2.63
CA ASN A 114 12.30 9.35 2.50
C ASN A 114 13.02 9.48 3.86
N ASP A 115 12.27 9.67 4.94
CA ASP A 115 12.82 9.66 6.29
C ASP A 115 13.40 8.28 6.64
N LEU A 116 12.70 7.19 6.30
CA LEU A 116 13.25 5.82 6.46
C LEU A 116 14.58 5.63 5.73
N HIS A 117 14.69 6.13 4.49
CA HIS A 117 15.93 6.10 3.72
C HIS A 117 17.07 6.85 4.42
N SER A 118 16.76 7.99 5.03
CA SER A 118 17.74 8.84 5.72
C SER A 118 18.26 8.18 7.00
N ASN A 119 17.48 7.26 7.58
CA ASN A 119 17.79 6.52 8.80
C ASN A 119 18.42 5.13 8.56
N LEU A 120 18.67 4.72 7.30
CA LEU A 120 19.30 3.41 7.04
C LEU A 120 20.66 3.25 7.75
N ALA A 121 21.48 4.30 7.74
CA ALA A 121 22.82 4.25 8.33
C ALA A 121 22.82 4.13 9.88
N SER A 122 21.76 4.61 10.55
CA SER A 122 21.64 4.50 12.02
C SER A 122 21.11 3.14 12.46
N GLY A 123 20.57 2.33 11.54
CA GLY A 123 19.90 1.07 11.83
C GLY A 123 18.57 1.21 12.60
N ASN A 124 18.10 2.44 12.84
CA ASN A 124 16.85 2.70 13.56
C ASN A 124 16.13 3.92 12.99
N ALA A 125 14.81 3.81 12.79
CA ALA A 125 13.95 4.91 12.39
C ALA A 125 13.00 5.28 13.54
N THR A 126 12.87 6.57 13.87
CA THR A 126 11.90 7.03 14.87
C THR A 126 10.82 7.85 14.17
N LEU A 127 9.60 7.32 14.18
CA LEU A 127 8.44 7.95 13.54
C LEU A 127 7.45 8.45 14.60
N LYS A 128 6.76 9.55 14.30
CA LYS A 128 5.59 9.95 15.09
C LYS A 128 4.41 9.03 14.79
N ARG A 129 3.48 8.91 15.74
CA ARG A 129 2.23 8.16 15.58
C ARG A 129 1.53 8.50 14.27
N ARG A 130 1.33 9.80 14.00
CA ARG A 130 0.68 10.28 12.78
C ARG A 130 1.36 9.78 11.51
N ASP A 131 2.68 9.63 11.52
CA ASP A 131 3.47 9.19 10.37
C ASP A 131 3.36 7.66 10.18
N VAL A 132 3.30 6.91 11.29
CA VAL A 132 2.97 5.47 11.27
C VAL A 132 1.54 5.24 10.74
N GLU A 133 0.58 6.03 11.21
CA GLU A 133 -0.83 5.94 10.80
C GLU A 133 -1.00 6.28 9.31
N ARG A 134 -0.32 7.33 8.83
CA ARG A 134 -0.24 7.68 7.39
C ARG A 134 0.32 6.53 6.57
N LEU A 135 1.42 5.93 7.01
CA LEU A 135 2.05 4.82 6.30
C LEU A 135 1.14 3.60 6.24
N ARG A 136 0.45 3.26 7.34
CA ARG A 136 -0.55 2.18 7.37
C ARG A 136 -1.71 2.44 6.42
N LYS A 137 -2.25 3.65 6.45
CA LYS A 137 -3.36 4.07 5.57
C LYS A 137 -2.95 3.98 4.11
N PHE A 138 -1.79 4.53 3.77
CA PHE A 138 -1.20 4.42 2.44
C PHE A 138 -1.07 2.97 1.98
N MET A 139 -0.39 2.11 2.75
CA MET A 139 -0.22 0.69 2.40
C MET A 139 -1.55 -0.03 2.18
N PHE A 140 -2.56 0.23 3.03
CA PHE A 140 -3.89 -0.35 2.88
C PHE A 140 -4.56 0.09 1.57
N VAL A 141 -4.65 1.41 1.35
CA VAL A 141 -5.34 2.00 0.20
C VAL A 141 -4.67 1.60 -1.12
N MET A 142 -3.33 1.57 -1.17
CA MET A 142 -2.61 1.15 -2.36
C MET A 142 -2.82 -0.33 -2.70
N HIS A 143 -3.02 -1.20 -1.72
CA HIS A 143 -3.42 -2.57 -2.03
C HIS A 143 -4.89 -2.66 -2.45
N TYR A 144 -5.78 -2.00 -1.72
CA TYR A 144 -7.21 -2.01 -2.01
C TYR A 144 -7.50 -1.54 -3.44
N ARG A 145 -6.78 -0.50 -3.92
CA ARG A 145 -6.96 -0.01 -5.29
C ARG A 145 -6.46 -0.98 -6.37
N ASN A 146 -5.48 -1.84 -6.06
CA ASN A 146 -4.94 -2.82 -7.01
C ASN A 146 -5.96 -3.93 -7.35
N GLN A 147 -6.94 -4.18 -6.48
CA GLN A 147 -8.05 -5.11 -6.75
C GLN A 147 -9.08 -4.54 -7.73
N GLY A 148 -9.03 -3.22 -7.97
CA GLY A 148 -9.93 -2.50 -8.88
C GLY A 148 -11.42 -2.69 -8.55
N GLY A 149 -12.27 -2.43 -9.55
CA GLY A 149 -13.73 -2.59 -9.41
C GLY A 149 -14.19 -4.02 -9.12
N SER A 150 -13.34 -5.03 -9.37
CA SER A 150 -13.69 -6.45 -9.15
C SER A 150 -13.81 -6.84 -7.68
N TYR A 151 -13.34 -6.01 -6.75
CA TYR A 151 -13.33 -6.32 -5.32
C TYR A 151 -14.73 -6.62 -4.75
N PHE A 152 -15.74 -5.92 -5.25
CA PHE A 152 -17.14 -6.10 -4.84
C PHE A 152 -17.98 -6.80 -5.89
N ASP A 153 -17.36 -7.60 -6.77
CA ASP A 153 -18.09 -8.41 -7.73
C ASP A 153 -18.81 -9.57 -7.02
N ALA A 154 -20.15 -9.49 -6.97
CA ALA A 154 -21.00 -10.48 -6.32
C ALA A 154 -20.97 -11.86 -6.99
N ASP A 155 -20.50 -11.94 -8.23
CA ASP A 155 -20.34 -13.18 -8.99
C ASP A 155 -18.90 -13.70 -8.97
N HIS A 156 -17.99 -13.00 -8.27
CA HIS A 156 -16.63 -13.48 -8.10
C HIS A 156 -16.64 -14.82 -7.33
N PRO A 157 -15.99 -15.88 -7.86
CA PRO A 157 -16.08 -17.22 -7.29
C PRO A 157 -15.47 -17.33 -5.88
N ARG A 158 -14.63 -16.35 -5.49
CA ARG A 158 -14.06 -16.25 -4.15
C ARG A 158 -14.70 -15.08 -3.42
N GLY A 159 -15.63 -15.34 -2.50
CA GLY A 159 -16.19 -14.33 -1.58
C GLY A 159 -17.38 -13.52 -2.10
N GLY A 160 -17.69 -13.55 -3.41
CA GLY A 160 -18.85 -12.86 -3.98
C GLY A 160 -20.19 -13.23 -3.30
N PRO A 161 -20.49 -14.53 -3.07
CA PRO A 161 -21.71 -14.94 -2.36
C PRO A 161 -21.81 -14.39 -0.93
N THR A 162 -20.70 -14.30 -0.21
CA THR A 162 -20.62 -13.86 1.19
C THR A 162 -21.00 -12.38 1.38
N ILE A 163 -20.74 -11.54 0.37
CA ILE A 163 -21.02 -10.09 0.44
C ILE A 163 -22.28 -9.68 -0.30
N ARG A 164 -22.94 -10.60 -1.02
CA ARG A 164 -24.00 -10.27 -2.00
C ARG A 164 -25.15 -9.46 -1.39
N GLN A 165 -25.68 -9.91 -0.25
CA GLN A 165 -26.81 -9.24 0.39
C GLN A 165 -26.43 -7.86 0.94
N TRP A 166 -25.24 -7.75 1.55
CA TRP A 166 -24.68 -6.48 1.97
C TRP A 166 -24.51 -5.51 0.81
N LEU A 167 -23.97 -6.00 -0.32
CA LEU A 167 -23.72 -5.19 -1.51
C LEU A 167 -25.01 -4.59 -2.08
N GLU A 168 -26.07 -5.37 -2.19
CA GLU A 168 -27.36 -4.88 -2.71
C GLU A 168 -27.97 -3.81 -1.81
N ARG A 169 -27.85 -3.98 -0.48
CA ARG A 169 -28.32 -2.96 0.45
C ARG A 169 -27.45 -1.70 0.40
N TYR A 170 -26.13 -1.87 0.37
CA TYR A 170 -25.19 -0.74 0.28
C TYR A 170 -25.46 0.07 -0.99
N LYS A 171 -25.69 -0.59 -2.13
CA LYS A 171 -26.09 0.05 -3.39
C LYS A 171 -27.34 0.91 -3.23
N ALA A 172 -28.38 0.37 -2.60
CA ALA A 172 -29.63 1.09 -2.37
C ALA A 172 -29.44 2.32 -1.47
N ASN A 173 -28.68 2.18 -0.37
CA ASN A 173 -28.47 3.24 0.60
C ASN A 173 -27.56 4.38 0.10
N HIS A 174 -26.54 4.04 -0.70
CA HIS A 174 -25.55 5.00 -1.20
C HIS A 174 -25.75 5.38 -2.67
N GLN A 175 -26.91 5.07 -3.25
CA GLN A 175 -27.26 5.38 -4.65
C GLN A 175 -26.25 4.85 -5.68
N CYS A 176 -25.55 3.76 -5.35
CA CYS A 176 -24.59 3.10 -6.23
C CYS A 176 -25.33 2.14 -7.17
N ARG A 177 -24.92 2.05 -8.44
CA ARG A 177 -25.58 1.19 -9.45
C ARG A 177 -24.80 -0.07 -9.73
N THR A 178 -23.47 0.02 -9.67
CA THR A 178 -22.54 -1.07 -10.01
C THR A 178 -21.66 -1.43 -8.81
N HIS A 179 -21.00 -2.60 -8.86
CA HIS A 179 -19.97 -2.94 -7.86
C HIS A 179 -18.78 -1.96 -7.90
N THR A 180 -18.49 -1.38 -9.07
CA THR A 180 -17.45 -0.36 -9.24
C THR A 180 -17.82 0.92 -8.51
N ASP A 181 -19.10 1.33 -8.56
CA ASP A 181 -19.57 2.51 -7.81
C ASP A 181 -19.39 2.29 -6.30
N VAL A 182 -19.69 1.09 -5.81
CA VAL A 182 -19.46 0.71 -4.41
C VAL A 182 -17.97 0.75 -4.08
N TRP A 183 -17.12 0.19 -4.94
CA TRP A 183 -15.67 0.24 -4.76
C TRP A 183 -15.13 1.68 -4.67
N LEU A 184 -15.61 2.59 -5.53
CA LEU A 184 -15.26 4.01 -5.48
C LEU A 184 -15.80 4.69 -4.21
N SER A 185 -17.03 4.36 -3.78
CA SER A 185 -17.62 4.87 -2.54
C SER A 185 -16.81 4.47 -1.32
N VAL A 186 -16.42 3.19 -1.23
CA VAL A 186 -15.58 2.67 -0.14
C VAL A 186 -14.16 3.26 -0.21
N LEU A 187 -13.61 3.49 -1.40
CA LEU A 187 -12.34 4.21 -1.56
C LEU A 187 -12.43 5.63 -0.98
N ARG A 188 -13.53 6.36 -1.22
CA ARG A 188 -13.76 7.68 -0.60
C ARG A 188 -13.80 7.59 0.90
N TYR A 189 -14.55 6.62 1.46
CA TYR A 189 -14.59 6.40 2.90
C TYR A 189 -13.18 6.22 3.47
N TYR A 190 -12.35 5.36 2.86
CA TYR A 190 -10.98 5.22 3.33
C TYR A 190 -10.18 6.51 3.22
N LEU A 191 -10.30 7.28 2.13
CA LEU A 191 -9.51 8.50 1.94
C LEU A 191 -9.94 9.64 2.89
N ASP A 192 -11.25 9.82 3.09
CA ASP A 192 -11.82 10.94 3.83
C ASP A 192 -11.89 10.71 5.34
N THR A 193 -12.04 9.46 5.77
CA THR A 193 -12.14 9.12 7.18
C THR A 193 -10.75 9.07 7.83
N PRO A 194 -10.51 9.79 8.95
CA PRO A 194 -9.25 9.68 9.68
C PRO A 194 -8.93 8.25 10.13
N HIS A 195 -7.64 7.91 10.25
CA HIS A 195 -7.21 6.58 10.67
C HIS A 195 -7.93 6.09 11.95
N SER A 196 -7.99 6.94 12.99
CA SER A 196 -8.62 6.60 14.26
C SER A 196 -10.12 6.31 14.11
N GLN A 197 -10.82 7.09 13.30
CA GLN A 197 -12.26 6.92 13.10
C GLN A 197 -12.57 5.61 12.37
N ILE A 198 -11.76 5.18 11.39
CA ILE A 198 -11.93 3.86 10.76
C ILE A 198 -11.79 2.74 11.80
N LEU A 199 -10.86 2.88 12.75
CA LEU A 199 -10.72 1.91 13.84
C LEU A 199 -11.89 1.95 14.81
N ASP A 200 -12.40 3.14 15.12
CA ASP A 200 -13.60 3.31 15.97
C ASP A 200 -14.83 2.67 15.31
N ASP A 201 -15.01 2.84 13.99
CA ASP A 201 -16.10 2.21 13.23
C ASP A 201 -16.01 0.68 13.30
N ALA A 202 -14.80 0.11 13.16
CA ALA A 202 -14.58 -1.33 13.31
C ALA A 202 -14.85 -1.80 14.75
N LYS A 203 -14.43 -1.02 15.75
CA LYS A 203 -14.68 -1.31 17.17
C LYS A 203 -16.17 -1.32 17.48
N ALA A 204 -16.94 -0.36 16.97
CA ALA A 204 -18.38 -0.30 17.16
C ALA A 204 -19.07 -1.59 16.67
N ILE A 205 -18.65 -2.12 15.52
CA ILE A 205 -19.14 -3.40 14.99
C ILE A 205 -18.79 -4.56 15.95
N TYR A 206 -17.56 -4.62 16.46
CA TYR A 206 -17.18 -5.67 17.40
C TYR A 206 -17.92 -5.56 18.74
N ASP A 207 -18.18 -4.35 19.23
CA ASP A 207 -18.91 -4.12 20.47
C ASP A 207 -20.39 -4.52 20.33
N GLU A 208 -20.99 -4.33 19.15
CA GLU A 208 -22.38 -4.71 18.86
C GLU A 208 -22.55 -6.23 18.65
N HIS A 209 -21.69 -6.85 17.85
CA HIS A 209 -21.89 -8.22 17.38
C HIS A 209 -20.99 -9.25 18.09
N GLY A 210 -19.89 -8.83 18.71
CA GLY A 210 -18.84 -9.68 19.28
C GLY A 210 -17.83 -10.17 18.23
N MET A 211 -16.54 -10.11 18.57
CA MET A 211 -15.42 -10.42 17.65
C MET A 211 -15.52 -11.79 16.97
N GLY A 212 -15.83 -12.86 17.72
CA GLY A 212 -15.91 -14.21 17.17
C GLY A 212 -17.06 -14.39 16.18
N ARG A 213 -18.18 -13.69 16.40
CA ARG A 213 -19.32 -13.71 15.47
C ARG A 213 -18.99 -12.94 14.21
N VAL A 214 -18.42 -11.74 14.33
CA VAL A 214 -17.99 -10.93 13.18
C VAL A 214 -17.00 -11.70 12.32
N GLN A 215 -16.02 -12.38 12.91
CA GLN A 215 -15.06 -13.21 12.18
C GLN A 215 -15.75 -14.36 11.42
N LEU A 216 -16.74 -15.01 12.02
CA LEU A 216 -17.51 -16.06 11.33
C LEU A 216 -18.35 -15.50 10.17
N GLU A 217 -19.00 -14.35 10.37
CA GLU A 217 -19.78 -13.66 9.34
C GLU A 217 -18.88 -13.25 8.16
N MET A 218 -17.66 -12.78 8.43
CA MET A 218 -16.65 -12.47 7.39
C MET A 218 -16.27 -13.66 6.51
N LEU A 219 -16.40 -14.89 7.01
CA LEU A 219 -16.08 -16.11 6.27
C LEU A 219 -17.31 -16.73 5.58
N THR A 220 -18.51 -16.40 6.03
CA THR A 220 -19.74 -17.11 5.65
C THR A 220 -20.71 -16.19 4.94
N ASN A 221 -21.30 -15.24 5.66
CA ASN A 221 -22.24 -14.26 5.15
C ASN A 221 -22.20 -12.98 5.99
N ILE A 222 -21.90 -11.84 5.36
CA ILE A 222 -21.88 -10.53 6.02
C ILE A 222 -23.30 -10.09 6.36
N ASP A 223 -23.51 -9.58 7.58
CA ASP A 223 -24.77 -8.94 7.96
C ASP A 223 -25.05 -7.77 7.00
N PRO A 224 -26.18 -7.79 6.26
CA PRO A 224 -26.52 -6.71 5.35
C PRO A 224 -26.65 -5.35 6.03
N ASN A 225 -26.92 -5.31 7.35
CA ASN A 225 -27.06 -4.07 8.12
C ASN A 225 -25.72 -3.41 8.49
N MET A 226 -24.58 -4.08 8.27
CA MET A 226 -23.27 -3.61 8.71
C MET A 226 -22.73 -2.48 7.81
N GLU A 227 -23.13 -1.24 8.08
CA GLU A 227 -22.80 -0.07 7.25
C GLU A 227 -21.29 0.11 7.03
N HIS A 228 -20.50 0.03 8.10
CA HIS A 228 -19.04 0.18 8.06
C HIS A 228 -18.29 -1.15 7.95
N TYR A 229 -18.88 -2.18 7.33
CA TYR A 229 -18.18 -3.44 7.03
C TYR A 229 -16.74 -3.26 6.49
N PRO A 230 -16.46 -2.31 5.57
CA PRO A 230 -15.10 -2.08 5.07
C PRO A 230 -14.08 -1.68 6.16
N ALA A 231 -14.52 -1.12 7.30
CA ALA A 231 -13.65 -0.78 8.42
C ALA A 231 -12.96 -2.02 9.01
N LEU A 232 -13.62 -3.19 8.99
CA LEU A 232 -13.06 -4.44 9.52
C LEU A 232 -11.79 -4.85 8.77
N ALA A 233 -11.80 -4.77 7.43
CA ALA A 233 -10.63 -5.09 6.61
C ALA A 233 -9.44 -4.15 6.94
N TYR A 234 -9.72 -2.87 7.14
CA TYR A 234 -8.70 -1.90 7.53
C TYR A 234 -8.14 -2.19 8.93
N HIS A 235 -9.02 -2.45 9.90
CA HIS A 235 -8.64 -2.82 11.27
C HIS A 235 -7.73 -4.06 11.31
N LEU A 236 -8.07 -5.12 10.55
CA LEU A 236 -7.24 -6.33 10.45
C LEU A 236 -5.81 -6.00 9.98
N GLN A 237 -5.62 -5.06 9.05
CA GLN A 237 -4.28 -4.65 8.65
C GLN A 237 -3.61 -3.72 9.68
N ALA A 238 -4.35 -2.75 10.20
CA ALA A 238 -3.82 -1.66 11.00
C ALA A 238 -3.47 -2.08 12.43
N ASP A 239 -4.34 -2.84 13.10
CA ASP A 239 -4.21 -3.14 14.52
C ASP A 239 -3.82 -4.61 14.79
N MET A 240 -4.10 -5.54 13.87
CA MET A 240 -3.71 -6.96 14.03
C MET A 240 -2.30 -7.27 13.51
N SER A 241 -1.55 -6.27 13.03
CA SER A 241 -0.17 -6.43 12.58
C SER A 241 0.74 -5.29 13.06
N PHE A 242 1.99 -5.61 13.41
CA PHE A 242 3.01 -4.59 13.68
C PHE A 242 3.90 -4.35 12.45
N LEU A 243 4.45 -3.15 12.35
CA LEU A 243 5.27 -2.73 11.22
C LEU A 243 6.74 -3.11 11.43
N CYS A 244 7.32 -3.74 10.42
CA CYS A 244 8.69 -4.16 10.30
C CYS A 244 9.37 -3.37 9.17
N ILE A 245 10.65 -3.04 9.34
CA ILE A 245 11.44 -2.34 8.31
C ILE A 245 12.66 -3.18 8.01
N TRP A 246 12.75 -3.69 6.77
CA TRP A 246 13.86 -4.51 6.33
C TRP A 246 14.70 -3.76 5.32
N GLU A 247 16.02 -3.87 5.48
CA GLU A 247 16.99 -3.35 4.53
C GLU A 247 17.62 -4.52 3.73
N ALA A 248 17.66 -4.41 2.40
CA ALA A 248 18.33 -5.42 1.56
C ALA A 248 19.83 -5.53 1.89
N HIS A 249 20.45 -6.66 1.58
CA HIS A 249 21.92 -6.80 1.66
C HIS A 249 22.64 -5.80 0.74
N GLU A 250 23.79 -5.23 1.11
CA GLU A 250 24.49 -4.14 0.36
C GLU A 250 24.78 -4.47 -1.12
N THR A 251 25.12 -5.73 -1.39
CA THR A 251 25.42 -6.23 -2.75
C THR A 251 24.18 -6.72 -3.50
N SER A 252 22.99 -6.52 -2.92
CA SER A 252 21.70 -6.94 -3.47
C SER A 252 20.69 -5.78 -3.44
N GLU A 253 19.50 -6.08 -3.91
CA GLU A 253 18.32 -5.23 -3.87
C GLU A 253 17.05 -6.06 -3.70
N PHE A 254 16.00 -5.42 -3.20
CA PHE A 254 14.64 -5.90 -3.37
C PHE A 254 14.17 -5.59 -4.79
N ILE A 255 13.50 -6.54 -5.42
CA ILE A 255 12.88 -6.36 -6.74
C ILE A 255 11.41 -5.96 -6.58
N LEU A 256 10.89 -5.28 -7.60
CA LEU A 256 9.51 -4.86 -7.68
C LEU A 256 8.76 -5.67 -8.74
N SER A 257 7.52 -6.04 -8.48
CA SER A 257 6.59 -6.62 -9.46
C SER A 257 5.19 -6.00 -9.30
N ASN A 258 4.24 -6.40 -10.14
CA ASN A 258 2.86 -5.93 -10.08
C ASN A 258 2.19 -6.20 -8.71
N ASP A 259 2.58 -7.27 -8.02
CA ASP A 259 1.85 -7.80 -6.86
C ASP A 259 2.52 -7.49 -5.51
N VAL A 260 3.76 -6.98 -5.49
CA VAL A 260 4.52 -6.75 -4.23
C VAL A 260 4.11 -5.50 -3.45
N PHE A 261 3.08 -4.78 -3.90
CA PHE A 261 2.50 -3.70 -3.12
C PHE A 261 1.32 -4.22 -2.29
N GLY A 262 1.66 -5.00 -1.26
CA GLY A 262 0.71 -5.68 -0.39
C GLY A 262 0.59 -7.18 -0.64
N LEU A 263 1.71 -7.83 -1.01
CA LEU A 263 1.79 -9.27 -1.21
C LEU A 263 1.60 -10.00 0.13
N TRP A 264 0.72 -10.98 0.15
CA TRP A 264 0.58 -11.87 1.30
C TRP A 264 1.67 -12.95 1.28
N GLU A 265 2.32 -13.16 2.41
CA GLU A 265 3.30 -14.22 2.59
C GLU A 265 3.08 -14.92 3.92
N GLY A 266 3.26 -16.24 3.89
CA GLY A 266 3.10 -17.07 5.06
C GLY A 266 1.65 -17.45 5.31
N LEU A 267 1.39 -18.70 5.66
CA LEU A 267 0.07 -19.22 5.98
C LEU A 267 0.10 -20.02 7.28
N ALA A 268 -0.73 -19.62 8.24
CA ALA A 268 -1.00 -20.37 9.46
C ALA A 268 -1.93 -21.56 9.18
N ALA A 269 -1.95 -22.54 10.09
CA ALA A 269 -2.88 -23.66 10.02
C ALA A 269 -4.36 -23.23 10.04
N SER A 270 -4.67 -22.06 10.61
CA SER A 270 -6.01 -21.44 10.60
C SER A 270 -6.42 -20.85 9.25
N GLY A 271 -5.50 -20.73 8.29
CA GLY A 271 -5.70 -20.05 7.02
C GLY A 271 -5.37 -18.55 7.04
N ASP A 272 -4.92 -18.02 8.19
CA ASP A 272 -4.49 -16.63 8.31
C ASP A 272 -3.11 -16.40 7.70
N HIS A 273 -2.93 -15.23 7.09
CA HIS A 273 -1.62 -14.82 6.56
C HIS A 273 -0.74 -14.23 7.64
N ILE A 274 0.58 -14.49 7.54
CA ILE A 274 1.55 -14.07 8.57
C ILE A 274 2.12 -12.69 8.28
N HIS A 275 2.48 -12.46 7.02
CA HIS A 275 3.12 -11.25 6.57
C HIS A 275 2.34 -10.61 5.44
N ARG A 276 2.43 -9.29 5.39
CA ARG A 276 2.06 -8.50 4.22
C ARG A 276 3.22 -7.61 3.82
N VAL A 277 3.68 -7.77 2.59
CA VAL A 277 4.95 -7.24 2.10
C VAL A 277 4.71 -6.05 1.17
N PHE A 278 5.46 -4.98 1.39
CA PHE A 278 5.44 -3.75 0.59
C PHE A 278 6.88 -3.34 0.23
N VAL A 279 7.28 -3.55 -1.02
CA VAL A 279 8.57 -3.07 -1.52
C VAL A 279 8.45 -1.59 -1.89
N VAL A 280 9.14 -0.72 -1.15
CA VAL A 280 9.07 0.74 -1.35
C VAL A 280 10.31 1.31 -2.02
N SER A 281 11.41 0.55 -2.06
CA SER A 281 12.62 0.86 -2.82
C SER A 281 13.50 -0.39 -2.98
N PRO A 282 14.57 -0.33 -3.80
CA PRO A 282 15.57 -1.41 -3.88
C PRO A 282 16.24 -1.73 -2.55
N ARG A 283 16.17 -0.82 -1.56
CA ARG A 283 16.83 -0.96 -0.26
C ARG A 283 15.86 -1.26 0.87
N ILE A 284 14.61 -0.82 0.80
CA ILE A 284 13.65 -0.92 1.91
C ILE A 284 12.42 -1.72 1.49
N ALA A 285 12.08 -2.71 2.31
CA ALA A 285 10.77 -3.33 2.34
C ALA A 285 10.11 -3.01 3.68
N VAL A 286 8.84 -2.59 3.63
CA VAL A 286 7.99 -2.49 4.82
C VAL A 286 7.15 -3.75 4.89
N VAL A 287 7.17 -4.43 6.03
CA VAL A 287 6.43 -5.67 6.22
C VAL A 287 5.48 -5.51 7.40
N LEU A 288 4.22 -5.88 7.23
CA LEU A 288 3.27 -6.00 8.33
C LEU A 288 3.29 -7.44 8.81
N ARG A 289 3.73 -7.69 10.04
CA ARG A 289 3.76 -9.02 10.66
C ARG A 289 2.61 -9.17 11.64
N SER A 290 1.88 -10.28 11.55
CA SER A 290 0.74 -10.57 12.40
C SER A 290 1.09 -10.56 13.88
N ASN A 291 0.27 -9.88 14.68
CA ASN A 291 0.34 -9.91 16.15
C ASN A 291 -0.05 -11.28 16.72
N MET A 292 -0.77 -12.09 15.94
CA MET A 292 -1.28 -13.40 16.34
C MET A 292 -0.29 -14.54 16.07
N LEU A 293 0.90 -14.25 15.53
CA LEU A 293 1.91 -15.25 15.21
C LEU A 293 2.21 -16.23 16.38
N PRO A 294 2.40 -15.78 17.64
CA PRO A 294 2.63 -16.73 18.75
C PRO A 294 1.48 -17.71 18.94
N MET A 295 0.23 -17.28 18.72
CA MET A 295 -0.94 -18.17 18.76
C MET A 295 -0.97 -19.11 17.56
N PHE A 296 -0.61 -18.65 16.37
CA PHE A 296 -0.56 -19.51 15.19
C PHE A 296 0.47 -20.63 15.33
N GLU A 297 1.63 -20.35 15.92
CA GLU A 297 2.67 -21.34 16.19
C GLU A 297 2.23 -22.40 17.22
N THR A 298 1.29 -22.09 18.13
CA THR A 298 0.72 -23.09 19.05
C THR A 298 -0.37 -23.94 18.41
N LEU A 299 -1.11 -23.39 17.44
CA LEU A 299 -2.19 -24.10 16.74
C LEU A 299 -1.68 -25.08 15.67
N GLY A 300 -0.48 -24.86 15.13
CA GLY A 300 0.12 -25.76 14.15
C GLY A 300 1.33 -25.18 13.44
N PRO A 301 1.89 -25.91 12.46
CA PRO A 301 3.01 -25.42 11.68
C PRO A 301 2.60 -24.18 10.87
N VAL A 302 3.44 -23.15 10.91
CA VAL A 302 3.31 -21.94 10.10
C VAL A 302 4.21 -22.08 8.87
N ASN A 303 3.62 -22.07 7.68
CA ASN A 303 4.37 -22.16 6.42
C ASN A 303 4.74 -20.76 5.95
N SER A 304 5.98 -20.32 6.18
CA SER A 304 6.49 -19.02 5.74
C SER A 304 7.99 -19.06 5.47
N ASP A 305 8.39 -18.54 4.31
CA ASP A 305 9.79 -18.37 3.89
C ASP A 305 10.46 -17.22 4.66
N LEU A 306 9.67 -16.26 5.16
CA LEU A 306 10.16 -15.03 5.81
C LEU A 306 10.09 -15.04 7.34
N LEU A 307 9.49 -16.07 7.94
CA LEU A 307 9.27 -16.18 9.39
C LEU A 307 10.56 -16.07 10.20
N LYS A 308 11.65 -16.66 9.71
CA LYS A 308 12.95 -16.69 10.41
C LYS A 308 13.72 -15.37 10.34
N ILE A 309 13.22 -14.37 9.62
CA ILE A 309 13.84 -13.04 9.62
C ILE A 309 13.51 -12.38 10.97
N PRO A 310 14.53 -12.11 11.82
CA PRO A 310 14.30 -11.52 13.13
C PRO A 310 13.74 -10.11 12.97
N GLN A 311 12.76 -9.76 13.80
CA GLN A 311 12.27 -8.41 13.87
C GLN A 311 11.61 -8.17 15.23
N GLU A 312 12.05 -7.12 15.90
CA GLU A 312 11.46 -6.66 17.14
C GLU A 312 10.25 -5.76 16.90
N ARG A 313 9.33 -5.74 17.86
CA ARG A 313 8.24 -4.78 17.89
C ARG A 313 8.80 -3.38 18.12
N PRO A 314 8.18 -2.33 17.55
CA PRO A 314 8.64 -0.97 17.79
C PRO A 314 8.55 -0.59 19.27
N VAL A 315 9.55 0.13 19.75
CA VAL A 315 9.54 0.71 21.09
C VAL A 315 8.75 2.01 21.05
N SER A 316 7.67 2.08 21.83
CA SER A 316 6.84 3.28 21.93
C SER A 316 7.28 4.17 23.10
N LYS A 317 7.41 5.47 22.85
CA LYS A 317 7.54 6.51 23.86
C LYS A 317 6.33 7.44 23.75
N LEU A 318 5.45 7.36 24.74
CA LEU A 318 4.27 8.22 24.79
C LEU A 318 4.66 9.63 25.24
N VAL A 319 3.98 10.65 24.72
CA VAL A 319 4.22 12.06 25.11
C VAL A 319 4.05 12.26 26.62
N ASN A 320 3.17 11.49 27.25
CA ASN A 320 2.93 11.52 28.69
C ASN A 320 4.00 10.78 29.53
N GLY A 321 5.13 10.39 28.94
CA GLY A 321 6.34 9.92 29.64
C GLY A 321 6.35 8.43 30.06
N GLY A 322 5.29 7.67 29.78
CA GLY A 322 5.22 6.22 30.08
C GLY A 322 5.71 5.33 28.93
N ALA A 323 6.25 4.15 29.27
CA ALA A 323 6.50 3.03 28.34
C ALA A 323 5.21 2.26 27.96
N GLY A 324 4.05 2.92 28.07
CA GLY A 324 2.72 2.34 27.96
C GLY A 324 1.70 3.18 28.72
N PHE A 325 0.42 2.88 28.54
CA PHE A 325 -0.66 3.49 29.31
C PHE A 325 -0.65 2.92 30.74
N ARG A 326 -0.59 3.79 31.75
CA ARG A 326 -0.76 3.39 33.17
C ARG A 326 -2.22 3.59 33.55
N PHE A 327 -2.89 2.51 33.93
CA PHE A 327 -4.27 2.54 34.41
C PHE A 327 -4.30 2.25 35.92
N PRO A 328 -5.14 2.97 36.70
CA PRO A 328 -5.42 2.59 38.08
C PRO A 328 -5.93 1.15 38.19
N GLU A 329 -5.60 0.49 39.30
CA GLU A 329 -6.10 -0.86 39.61
C GLU A 329 -7.64 -0.84 39.67
N GLY A 330 -8.30 -1.77 38.97
CA GLY A 330 -9.76 -1.82 38.86
C GLY A 330 -10.36 -1.01 37.70
N THR A 331 -9.55 -0.39 36.85
CA THR A 331 -10.07 0.27 35.64
C THR A 331 -10.52 -0.78 34.61
N ASP A 332 -11.79 -0.74 34.21
CA ASP A 332 -12.29 -1.55 33.11
C ASP A 332 -11.70 -1.06 31.78
N LEU A 333 -10.69 -1.78 31.29
CA LEU A 333 -10.01 -1.45 30.04
C LEU A 333 -10.94 -1.54 28.82
N SER A 334 -12.06 -2.26 28.92
CA SER A 334 -13.03 -2.39 27.82
C SER A 334 -13.89 -1.13 27.65
N SER A 335 -14.05 -0.33 28.72
CA SER A 335 -14.82 0.93 28.71
C SER A 335 -13.98 2.17 28.39
N ILE A 336 -12.65 2.06 28.35
CA ILE A 336 -11.77 3.20 28.05
C ILE A 336 -11.60 3.33 26.54
N ASN A 337 -11.95 4.49 25.99
CA ASN A 337 -11.52 4.83 24.65
C ASN A 337 -10.01 5.14 24.66
N LEU A 338 -9.20 4.12 24.37
CA LEU A 338 -7.75 4.22 24.30
C LEU A 338 -7.27 5.27 23.28
N ASN A 339 -8.09 5.64 22.29
CA ASN A 339 -7.75 6.69 21.33
C ASN A 339 -7.64 8.07 21.99
N LEU A 340 -8.35 8.32 23.09
CA LEU A 340 -8.25 9.59 23.84
C LEU A 340 -6.91 9.75 24.55
N LEU A 341 -6.18 8.66 24.77
CA LEU A 341 -4.87 8.66 25.42
C LEU A 341 -3.72 8.71 24.40
N ARG A 342 -4.01 8.51 23.12
CA ARG A 342 -3.02 8.51 22.03
C ARG A 342 -2.73 9.95 21.60
N SER A 343 -1.45 10.33 21.61
CA SER A 343 -1.03 11.60 21.02
C SER A 343 -0.53 11.38 19.59
N PRO A 344 -0.86 12.25 18.62
CA PRO A 344 -0.28 12.20 17.28
C PRO A 344 1.25 12.37 17.28
N ASP A 345 1.81 12.89 18.38
CA ASP A 345 3.24 13.10 18.60
C ASP A 345 3.92 11.98 19.41
N ASP A 346 3.20 10.90 19.78
CA ASP A 346 3.84 9.72 20.36
C ASP A 346 4.92 9.19 19.40
N LEU A 347 6.05 8.75 19.93
CA LEU A 347 7.19 8.30 19.13
C LEU A 347 7.27 6.78 19.11
N PHE A 348 7.56 6.24 17.94
CA PHE A 348 7.78 4.82 17.70
C PHE A 348 9.16 4.63 17.09
N THR A 349 10.05 3.97 17.81
CA THR A 349 11.37 3.61 17.31
C THR A 349 11.36 2.20 16.77
N PHE A 350 11.70 2.07 15.49
CA PHE A 350 11.76 0.83 14.74
C PHE A 350 13.22 0.48 14.49
N THR A 351 13.60 -0.75 14.79
CA THR A 351 14.86 -1.32 14.32
C THR A 351 14.75 -1.68 12.84
N ILE A 352 15.71 -1.22 12.04
CA ILE A 352 15.85 -1.55 10.63
C ILE A 352 16.69 -2.82 10.53
N THR A 353 16.04 -3.93 10.19
CA THR A 353 16.72 -5.22 10.09
C THR A 353 17.41 -5.32 8.74
N LYS A 354 18.75 -5.19 8.74
CA LYS A 354 19.56 -5.43 7.56
C LYS A 354 19.65 -6.93 7.28
N LEU A 355 19.12 -7.34 6.15
CA LEU A 355 19.07 -8.73 5.75
C LEU A 355 20.44 -9.23 5.32
N THR A 356 20.73 -10.48 5.67
CA THR A 356 21.80 -11.24 5.02
C THR A 356 21.51 -11.40 3.53
N LEU A 357 22.53 -11.78 2.76
CA LEU A 357 22.37 -12.06 1.34
C LEU A 357 21.32 -13.15 1.08
N ALA A 358 21.40 -14.25 1.82
CA ALA A 358 20.45 -15.37 1.72
C ALA A 358 19.02 -14.97 2.09
N GLN A 359 18.83 -14.12 3.10
CA GLN A 359 17.50 -13.59 3.46
C GLN A 359 16.96 -12.66 2.37
N THR A 360 17.80 -11.84 1.74
CA THR A 360 17.39 -11.00 0.60
C THR A 360 17.01 -11.86 -0.61
N ASP A 361 17.75 -12.94 -0.87
CA ASP A 361 17.43 -13.90 -1.94
C ASP A 361 16.13 -14.64 -1.66
N THR A 362 15.89 -15.05 -0.40
CA THR A 362 14.64 -15.67 0.03
C THR A 362 13.46 -14.71 -0.14
N PHE A 363 13.63 -13.44 0.25
CA PHE A 363 12.63 -12.40 0.01
C PHE A 363 12.31 -12.23 -1.48
N ASN A 364 13.34 -12.10 -2.32
CA ASN A 364 13.12 -11.97 -3.77
C ASN A 364 12.52 -13.26 -4.37
N ALA A 365 12.81 -14.44 -3.83
CA ALA A 365 12.17 -15.67 -4.25
C ALA A 365 10.65 -15.66 -3.99
N VAL A 366 10.21 -15.14 -2.83
CA VAL A 366 8.79 -14.91 -2.54
C VAL A 366 8.17 -13.99 -3.60
N VAL A 367 8.84 -12.89 -3.94
CA VAL A 367 8.38 -11.98 -5.00
C VAL A 367 8.25 -12.71 -6.33
N LEU A 368 9.29 -13.43 -6.76
CA LEU A 368 9.36 -14.13 -8.05
C LEU A 368 8.30 -15.23 -8.18
N LYS A 369 8.04 -16.01 -7.11
CA LYS A 369 6.99 -17.03 -7.09
C LYS A 369 5.60 -16.45 -7.37
N ASN A 370 5.35 -15.22 -6.92
CA ASN A 370 4.06 -14.55 -7.01
C ASN A 370 3.90 -13.67 -8.26
N VAL A 371 4.89 -13.60 -9.16
CA VAL A 371 4.71 -12.88 -10.42
C VAL A 371 3.80 -13.68 -11.36
N HIS A 372 2.69 -13.08 -11.76
CA HIS A 372 1.77 -13.64 -12.74
C HIS A 372 2.43 -13.79 -14.14
N PRO A 373 1.98 -14.74 -14.98
CA PRO A 373 2.51 -14.92 -16.34
C PRO A 373 2.42 -13.67 -17.24
N ASP A 374 1.44 -12.79 -16.99
CA ASP A 374 1.23 -11.50 -17.65
C ASP A 374 1.78 -10.31 -16.85
N GLY A 375 2.50 -10.59 -15.76
CA GLY A 375 3.13 -9.59 -14.91
C GLY A 375 4.49 -9.12 -15.42
N ALA A 376 5.13 -8.28 -14.63
CA ALA A 376 6.45 -7.75 -14.92
C ALA A 376 7.31 -7.61 -13.66
N ILE A 377 8.60 -7.42 -13.89
CA ILE A 377 9.59 -7.16 -12.83
C ILE A 377 10.35 -5.89 -13.16
N THR A 378 10.55 -5.06 -12.14
CA THR A 378 11.40 -3.88 -12.15
C THR A 378 12.50 -4.03 -11.10
N PHE A 379 13.72 -3.66 -11.50
CA PHE A 379 14.92 -3.79 -10.68
C PHE A 379 15.89 -2.66 -11.04
N LEU A 380 16.89 -2.43 -10.19
CA LEU A 380 17.80 -1.29 -10.32
C LEU A 380 19.07 -1.66 -11.11
N GLY A 381 19.64 -2.85 -10.90
CA GLY A 381 20.91 -3.24 -11.53
C GLY A 381 20.88 -4.61 -12.21
N LYS A 382 21.35 -4.68 -13.46
CA LYS A 382 21.41 -5.95 -14.23
C LYS A 382 22.24 -7.03 -13.53
N GLU A 383 23.40 -6.68 -12.97
CA GLU A 383 24.26 -7.63 -12.25
C GLU A 383 23.58 -8.22 -11.01
N ARG A 384 22.92 -7.37 -10.22
CA ARG A 384 22.18 -7.77 -9.01
C ARG A 384 20.98 -8.64 -9.37
N MET A 385 20.27 -8.30 -10.44
CA MET A 385 19.17 -9.10 -10.95
C MET A 385 19.64 -10.46 -11.46
N LEU A 386 20.76 -10.51 -12.20
CA LEU A 386 21.34 -11.77 -12.68
C LEU A 386 21.66 -12.70 -11.50
N ARG A 387 22.28 -12.15 -10.46
CA ARG A 387 22.56 -12.89 -9.21
C ARG A 387 21.27 -13.42 -8.58
N THR A 388 20.24 -12.57 -8.47
CA THR A 388 18.94 -12.92 -7.90
C THR A 388 18.26 -14.05 -8.66
N ILE A 389 18.21 -13.98 -9.99
CA ILE A 389 17.60 -15.03 -10.84
C ILE A 389 18.41 -16.33 -10.80
N ARG A 390 19.75 -16.25 -10.74
CA ARG A 390 20.59 -17.45 -10.54
C ARG A 390 20.30 -18.11 -9.20
N ALA A 391 20.29 -17.35 -8.10
CA ALA A 391 19.97 -17.87 -6.77
C ALA A 391 18.59 -18.54 -6.75
N PHE A 392 17.58 -17.87 -7.33
CA PHE A 392 16.23 -18.42 -7.47
C PHE A 392 16.20 -19.74 -8.26
N SER A 393 16.93 -19.82 -9.38
CA SER A 393 16.91 -20.96 -10.29
C SER A 393 17.69 -22.18 -9.80
N TYR A 394 18.71 -21.96 -8.96
CA TYR A 394 19.50 -23.02 -8.33
C TYR A 394 18.77 -23.69 -7.16
N ASP A 395 17.84 -22.98 -6.52
CA ASP A 395 17.01 -23.55 -5.47
C ASP A 395 16.00 -24.55 -6.05
N GLN A 396 16.08 -25.80 -5.58
CA GLN A 396 15.24 -26.92 -6.04
C GLN A 396 13.76 -26.73 -5.71
N THR A 397 13.43 -25.93 -4.70
CA THR A 397 12.04 -25.60 -4.35
C THR A 397 11.36 -24.79 -5.44
N ASN A 398 12.12 -24.04 -6.25
CA ASN A 398 11.63 -23.18 -7.32
C ASN A 398 11.65 -23.84 -8.70
N LYS A 399 11.83 -25.17 -8.78
CA LYS A 399 12.04 -25.90 -10.05
C LYS A 399 10.95 -25.67 -11.10
N TYR A 400 9.71 -25.43 -10.67
CA TYR A 400 8.57 -25.20 -11.57
C TYR A 400 8.49 -23.73 -12.01
N ASP A 401 8.78 -22.79 -11.12
CA ASP A 401 8.70 -21.36 -11.40
C ASP A 401 9.90 -20.81 -12.17
N ARG A 402 11.09 -21.44 -12.06
CA ARG A 402 12.31 -20.94 -12.72
C ARG A 402 12.20 -20.84 -14.25
N GLN A 403 11.31 -21.62 -14.86
CA GLN A 403 11.07 -21.56 -16.32
C GLN A 403 10.59 -20.18 -16.77
N LYS A 404 9.83 -19.46 -15.93
CA LYS A 404 9.33 -18.09 -16.18
C LYS A 404 10.46 -17.09 -16.44
N PHE A 405 11.66 -17.36 -15.90
CA PHE A 405 12.77 -16.40 -15.86
C PHE A 405 13.98 -16.81 -16.69
N ILE A 406 13.89 -17.87 -17.50
CA ILE A 406 14.99 -18.29 -18.37
C ILE A 406 15.34 -17.21 -19.40
N SER A 407 14.33 -16.59 -20.02
CA SER A 407 14.56 -15.50 -20.99
C SER A 407 15.25 -14.31 -20.33
N LEU A 408 14.79 -13.89 -19.14
CA LEU A 408 15.46 -12.86 -18.36
C LEU A 408 16.92 -13.19 -18.05
N MET A 409 17.21 -14.43 -17.62
CA MET A 409 18.58 -14.86 -17.34
C MET A 409 19.49 -14.74 -18.57
N ARG A 410 18.97 -15.01 -19.78
CA ARG A 410 19.69 -14.85 -21.06
C ARG A 410 19.93 -13.39 -21.42
N HIS A 411 18.96 -12.50 -21.17
CA HIS A 411 19.11 -11.06 -21.42
C HIS A 411 20.11 -10.38 -20.47
N LEU A 412 20.35 -11.00 -19.31
CA LEU A 412 21.24 -10.47 -18.27
C LEU A 412 22.66 -11.06 -18.29
N SER A 413 22.85 -12.22 -18.93
CA SER A 413 24.15 -12.88 -19.10
C SER A 413 24.85 -12.37 -20.34
#